data_AF-A0AAJ1WXN2-F1
#
_entry.id   AF-A0AAJ1WXN2-F1
#
_cell.length_a   1.000
_cell.length_b   1.000
_cell.length_c   1.000
_cell.angle_alpha   90.00
_cell.angle_beta   90.00
_cell.angle_gamma   90.00
#
_symmetry.space_group_name_H-M   'P 1'
#
loop_
_entity.id
_entity.type
_entity.pdbx_description
1 polymer ?
#
loop_
_entity_poly.entity_id
_entity_poly.type
_entity_poly.pdbx_seq_one_letter_code
_entity_poly.pdbx_strand_id
1 'polypeptide(L)'
;MPYIKSVTTLTDQTGLKTFSSRVKDATSGKRLIALGDAVNTVWNYVNEISMRSAQRGPIWAAKKQLRDLTKGSGKLLGLPSQVVQEVIDEFVMKRKAARRPKLRWRASRGPKRALGWVPFTNQDI
;
A
#
# COMPACT_ATOMS: atom_id res chain seq x y z
N MET A 1 -33.27 -33.31 -32.16
CA MET A 1 -32.14 -32.85 -31.33
C MET A 1 -31.16 -32.08 -32.20
N PRO A 2 -30.79 -30.86 -31.79
CA PRO A 2 -29.38 -30.55 -31.60
C PRO A 2 -29.11 -29.97 -30.21
N TYR A 3 -27.95 -30.34 -29.69
CA TYR A 3 -27.44 -30.19 -28.34
C TYR A 3 -26.76 -28.82 -28.18
N ILE A 4 -27.38 -27.92 -27.39
CA ILE A 4 -26.76 -26.65 -26.99
C ILE A 4 -25.84 -26.96 -25.82
N LYS A 5 -24.52 -26.89 -26.06
CA LYS A 5 -23.52 -26.89 -24.99
C LYS A 5 -23.75 -25.63 -24.15
N SER A 6 -24.25 -25.79 -22.93
CA SER A 6 -24.23 -24.72 -21.94
C SER A 6 -22.79 -24.32 -21.69
N VAL A 7 -22.44 -23.09 -22.06
CA VAL A 7 -21.18 -22.45 -21.68
C VAL A 7 -21.22 -22.28 -20.17
N THR A 8 -20.54 -23.17 -19.46
CA THR A 8 -20.29 -23.01 -18.03
C THR A 8 -19.42 -21.77 -17.86
N THR A 9 -20.02 -20.65 -17.47
CA THR A 9 -19.28 -19.50 -16.96
C THR A 9 -18.55 -19.97 -15.71
N LEU A 10 -17.22 -20.11 -15.80
CA LEU A 10 -16.39 -20.27 -14.62
C LEU A 10 -16.50 -18.98 -13.82
N THR A 11 -17.40 -18.97 -12.85
CA THR A 11 -17.28 -18.13 -11.68
C THR A 11 -16.01 -18.57 -10.96
N ASP A 12 -14.86 -18.03 -11.37
CA ASP A 12 -13.61 -18.17 -10.64
C ASP A 12 -13.85 -17.60 -9.24
N GLN A 13 -14.14 -18.48 -8.28
CA GLN A 13 -14.15 -18.11 -6.89
C GLN A 13 -12.70 -17.77 -6.54
N THR A 14 -12.39 -16.48 -6.56
CA THR A 14 -11.07 -15.92 -6.27
C THR A 14 -10.69 -16.20 -4.82
N GLY A 15 -10.25 -17.43 -4.53
CA GLY A 15 -9.53 -17.75 -3.31
C GLY A 15 -8.21 -17.00 -3.30
N LEU A 16 -7.88 -16.34 -2.18
CA LEU A 16 -6.59 -15.68 -2.00
C LEU A 16 -5.45 -16.70 -2.13
N LYS A 17 -4.66 -16.60 -3.19
CA LYS A 17 -3.48 -17.43 -3.42
C LYS A 17 -2.24 -16.68 -2.93
N THR A 18 -1.53 -17.26 -1.96
CA THR A 18 -0.28 -16.71 -1.43
C THR A 18 0.89 -17.55 -1.91
N PHE A 19 1.85 -16.93 -2.59
CA PHE A 19 3.07 -17.59 -3.06
C PHE A 19 4.26 -17.17 -2.20
N SER A 20 5.14 -18.12 -1.85
CA SER A 20 6.39 -17.87 -1.14
C SER A 20 7.56 -18.29 -2.02
N SER A 21 8.45 -17.34 -2.31
CA SER A 21 9.63 -17.57 -3.12
C SER A 21 10.86 -16.96 -2.46
N ARG A 22 12.01 -17.64 -2.57
CA ARG A 22 13.29 -17.15 -2.09
C ARG A 22 14.10 -16.63 -3.27
N VAL A 23 14.29 -15.31 -3.33
CA VAL A 23 15.17 -14.69 -4.32
C VAL A 23 16.61 -14.80 -3.84
N LYS A 24 17.45 -15.50 -4.60
CA LYS A 24 18.90 -15.60 -4.35
C LYS A 24 19.61 -14.60 -5.25
N ASP A 25 19.73 -13.36 -4.78
CA ASP A 25 20.52 -12.34 -5.44
C ASP A 25 21.18 -11.42 -4.39
N ALA A 26 22.41 -10.99 -4.67
CA ALA A 26 23.23 -10.21 -3.76
C ALA A 26 22.81 -8.74 -3.67
N THR A 27 22.16 -8.21 -4.71
CA THR A 27 21.90 -6.76 -4.85
C THR A 27 20.45 -6.39 -4.54
N SER A 28 19.49 -7.21 -4.95
CA SER A 28 18.04 -7.00 -4.80
C SER A 28 17.61 -6.80 -3.35
N GLY A 29 18.24 -7.46 -2.39
CA GLY A 29 17.90 -7.31 -0.96
C GLY A 29 18.01 -5.86 -0.47
N LYS A 30 19.06 -5.13 -0.86
CA LYS A 30 19.25 -3.73 -0.46
C LYS A 30 18.20 -2.82 -1.11
N ARG A 31 17.91 -3.04 -2.39
CA ARG A 31 16.89 -2.28 -3.15
C ARG A 31 15.50 -2.48 -2.54
N LEU A 32 15.13 -3.73 -2.23
CA LEU A 32 13.83 -4.06 -1.63
C LEU A 32 13.66 -3.45 -0.24
N ILE A 33 14.73 -3.43 0.57
CA ILE A 33 14.70 -2.76 1.88
C ILE A 33 14.50 -1.25 1.71
N ALA A 34 15.23 -0.62 0.79
CA ALA A 34 15.08 0.81 0.52
C ALA A 34 13.67 1.17 0.02
N LEU A 35 13.08 0.35 -0.85
CA LEU A 35 11.70 0.51 -1.31
C LEU A 35 10.70 0.35 -0.16
N GLY A 36 10.89 -0.65 0.70
CA GLY A 36 10.07 -0.85 1.90
C GLY A 36 10.15 0.34 2.87
N ASP A 37 11.35 0.91 3.04
CA ASP A 37 11.55 2.11 3.85
C ASP A 37 10.85 3.33 3.23
N ALA A 38 10.92 3.50 1.92
CA ALA A 38 10.22 4.57 1.21
C ALA A 38 8.69 4.42 1.30
N VAL A 39 8.14 3.20 1.26
CA VAL A 39 6.71 2.96 1.49
C VAL A 39 6.32 3.29 2.93
N ASN A 40 7.18 2.97 3.91
CA ASN A 40 6.95 3.29 5.31
C ASN A 40 6.95 4.81 5.58
N THR A 41 7.79 5.59 4.89
CA THR A 41 7.79 7.05 5.04
C THR A 41 6.49 7.65 4.51
N VAL A 42 6.00 7.21 3.34
CA VAL A 42 4.69 7.63 2.80
C VAL A 42 3.57 7.29 3.77
N TRP A 43 3.57 6.05 4.29
CA TRP A 43 2.58 5.60 5.26
C TRP A 43 2.56 6.48 6.52
N ASN A 44 3.73 6.75 7.09
CA ASN A 44 3.85 7.56 8.29
C ASN A 44 3.44 9.02 8.03
N TYR A 45 3.81 9.59 6.89
CA TYR A 45 3.39 10.94 6.50
C TYR A 45 1.87 11.08 6.42
N VAL A 46 1.21 10.15 5.72
CA VAL A 46 -0.25 10.11 5.61
C VAL A 46 -0.91 9.90 6.98
N ASN A 47 -0.32 9.05 7.82
CA ASN A 47 -0.79 8.81 9.19
C ASN A 47 -0.70 10.07 10.06
N GLU A 48 0.37 10.85 9.91
CA GLU A 48 0.54 12.13 10.59
C GLU A 48 -0.52 13.15 10.17
N ILE A 49 -0.77 13.31 8.86
CA ILE A 49 -1.81 14.20 8.34
C ILE A 49 -3.18 13.80 8.89
N SER A 50 -3.48 12.50 8.89
CA SER A 50 -4.73 11.97 9.43
C SER A 50 -4.89 12.31 10.93
N MET A 51 -3.82 12.16 11.71
CA MET A 51 -3.81 12.54 13.12
C MET A 51 -4.03 14.05 13.33
N ARG A 52 -3.32 14.90 12.57
CA ARG A 52 -3.46 16.37 12.64
C ARG A 52 -4.86 16.82 12.21
N SER A 53 -5.44 16.19 11.20
CA SER A 53 -6.82 16.46 10.76
C SER A 53 -7.83 16.16 11.87
N ALA A 54 -7.67 15.02 12.56
CA ALA A 54 -8.56 14.63 13.65
C ALA A 54 -8.43 15.51 14.90
N GLN A 55 -7.27 16.13 15.11
CA GLN A 55 -7.09 17.14 16.17
C GLN A 55 -7.78 18.46 15.84
N ARG A 56 -7.85 18.83 14.55
CA ARG A 56 -8.46 20.09 14.09
C ARG A 56 -9.99 20.02 13.98
N GLY A 57 -10.56 18.84 13.77
CA GLY A 57 -12.01 18.70 13.65
C GLY A 57 -12.49 17.25 13.50
N PRO A 58 -13.82 17.05 13.45
CA PRO A 58 -14.43 15.72 13.39
C PRO A 58 -14.23 15.03 12.02
N ILE A 59 -13.94 15.81 10.97
CA ILE A 59 -13.77 15.31 9.61
C ILE A 59 -12.32 14.90 9.40
N TRP A 60 -12.12 13.64 9.03
CA TRP A 60 -10.80 13.11 8.72
C TRP A 60 -10.36 13.45 7.29
N ALA A 61 -9.06 13.50 7.07
CA ALA A 61 -8.47 13.74 5.75
C ALA A 61 -9.02 12.74 4.71
N ALA A 62 -9.63 13.26 3.65
CA ALA A 62 -10.17 12.48 2.55
C ALA A 62 -9.04 11.93 1.65
N LYS A 63 -9.32 10.83 0.93
CA LYS A 63 -8.39 10.19 -0.02
C LYS A 63 -7.83 11.19 -1.04
N LYS A 64 -8.68 12.07 -1.59
CA LYS A 64 -8.27 13.10 -2.56
C LYS A 64 -7.23 14.06 -1.99
N GLN A 65 -7.46 14.57 -0.78
CA GLN A 65 -6.54 15.50 -0.10
C GLN A 65 -5.17 14.86 0.16
N LEU A 66 -5.15 13.59 0.56
CA LEU A 66 -3.91 12.83 0.77
C LEU A 66 -3.13 12.62 -0.53
N ARG A 67 -3.82 12.37 -1.64
CA ARG A 67 -3.21 12.24 -2.98
C ARG A 67 -2.67 13.57 -3.50
N ASP A 68 -3.40 14.66 -3.26
CA ASP A 68 -2.97 16.00 -3.65
C ASP A 68 -1.68 16.40 -2.89
N LEU A 69 -1.58 16.10 -1.58
CA LEU A 69 -0.40 16.38 -0.74
C LEU A 69 0.83 15.52 -1.06
N THR A 70 0.63 14.32 -1.60
CA THR A 70 1.71 13.39 -1.95
C THR A 70 2.12 13.49 -3.41
N LYS A 71 1.48 14.37 -4.19
CA LYS A 71 1.81 14.60 -5.59
C LYS A 71 3.27 15.06 -5.73
N GLY A 72 4.04 14.38 -6.57
CA GLY A 72 5.46 14.68 -6.81
C GLY A 72 6.45 14.03 -5.84
N SER A 73 5.99 13.45 -4.73
CA SER A 73 6.86 12.77 -3.75
C SER A 73 7.59 11.54 -4.31
N GLY A 74 7.04 10.90 -5.35
CA GLY A 74 7.62 9.69 -5.95
C GLY A 74 9.05 9.87 -6.44
N LYS A 75 9.38 11.02 -7.06
CA LYS A 75 10.74 11.30 -7.57
C LYS A 75 11.78 11.39 -6.45
N LEU A 76 11.40 11.94 -5.30
CA LEU A 76 12.30 12.09 -4.15
C LEU A 76 12.52 10.76 -3.42
N LEU A 77 11.50 9.89 -3.43
CA LEU A 77 11.51 8.60 -2.75
C LEU A 77 12.02 7.45 -3.62
N GLY A 78 12.26 7.70 -4.91
CA GLY A 78 12.60 6.64 -5.88
C GLY A 78 11.45 5.65 -6.09
N LEU A 79 10.21 6.09 -5.90
CA LEU A 79 9.01 5.26 -6.05
C LEU A 79 8.16 5.74 -7.24
N PRO A 80 7.59 4.82 -8.04
CA PRO A 80 6.58 5.19 -9.03
C PRO A 80 5.38 5.86 -8.36
N SER A 81 4.76 6.83 -9.05
CA SER A 81 3.60 7.54 -8.50
C SER A 81 2.41 6.63 -8.21
N GLN A 82 2.27 5.54 -8.96
CA GLN A 82 1.17 4.59 -8.77
C GLN A 82 1.33 3.83 -7.44
N VAL A 83 2.55 3.42 -7.09
CA VAL A 83 2.85 2.77 -5.80
C VAL A 83 2.44 3.67 -4.62
N VAL A 84 2.77 4.97 -4.68
CA VAL A 84 2.38 5.95 -3.65
C VAL A 84 0.86 6.04 -3.50
N GLN A 85 0.14 6.02 -4.63
CA GLN A 85 -1.31 6.08 -4.65
C GLN A 85 -1.98 4.83 -4.06
N GLU A 86 -1.45 3.65 -4.35
CA GLU A 86 -1.93 2.38 -3.77
C GLU A 86 -1.71 2.34 -2.25
N VAL A 87 -0.55 2.82 -1.78
CA VAL A 87 -0.26 2.89 -0.34
C VAL A 87 -1.28 3.78 0.39
N ILE A 88 -1.69 4.89 -0.23
CA ILE A 88 -2.72 5.78 0.32
C ILE A 88 -4.08 5.07 0.38
N ASP A 89 -4.43 4.31 -0.65
CA ASP A 89 -5.69 3.58 -0.70
C ASP A 89 -5.76 2.50 0.37
N GLU A 90 -4.68 1.74 0.53
CA GLU A 90 -4.56 0.74 1.59
C GLU A 90 -4.62 1.38 2.98
N PHE A 91 -3.99 2.55 3.16
CA PHE A 91 -4.09 3.31 4.40
C PHE A 91 -5.54 3.70 4.70
N VAL A 92 -6.26 4.26 3.72
CA VAL A 92 -7.66 4.67 3.89
C VAL A 92 -8.56 3.48 4.19
N MET A 93 -8.35 2.35 3.53
CA MET A 93 -9.09 1.09 3.80
C MET A 93 -8.84 0.62 5.23
N LYS A 94 -7.58 0.51 5.67
CA LYS A 94 -7.24 0.07 7.04
C LYS A 94 -7.73 1.05 8.10
N ARG A 95 -7.68 2.36 7.83
CA ARG A 95 -8.19 3.40 8.73
C ARG A 95 -9.70 3.28 8.92
N LYS A 96 -10.45 3.06 7.83
CA LYS A 96 -11.90 2.83 7.87
C LYS A 96 -12.26 1.58 8.67
N ALA A 97 -11.55 0.48 8.44
CA ALA A 97 -11.76 -0.77 9.17
C ALA A 97 -11.46 -0.61 10.68
N ALA A 98 -10.36 0.08 11.01
CA ALA A 98 -9.96 0.30 12.41
C ALA A 98 -10.81 1.35 13.15
N ARG A 99 -11.61 2.17 12.44
CA ARG A 99 -12.41 3.28 12.97
C ARG A 99 -11.61 4.21 13.90
N ARG A 100 -10.32 4.41 13.59
CA ARG A 100 -9.41 5.26 14.37
C ARG A 100 -8.79 6.31 13.45
N PRO A 101 -8.56 7.55 13.95
CA PRO A 101 -7.95 8.60 13.16
C PRO A 101 -6.47 8.33 12.83
N LYS A 102 -5.82 7.50 13.64
CA LYS A 102 -4.39 7.15 13.56
C LYS A 102 -4.20 5.64 13.64
N LEU A 103 -3.33 5.12 12.78
CA LEU A 103 -2.85 3.73 12.83
C LEU A 103 -1.49 3.67 13.53
N ARG A 104 -1.04 2.46 13.89
CA ARG A 104 0.29 2.26 14.49
C ARG A 104 1.38 2.75 13.54
N TRP A 105 2.34 3.49 14.08
CA TRP A 105 3.53 3.91 13.33
C TRP A 105 4.31 2.71 12.81
N ARG A 106 4.87 2.85 11.61
CA ARG A 106 5.75 1.83 11.03
C ARG A 106 7.20 2.20 11.28
N ALA A 107 7.93 1.33 11.97
CA ALA A 107 9.36 1.48 12.21
C ALA A 107 10.14 0.77 11.09
N SER A 108 11.09 1.46 10.48
CA SER A 108 11.94 0.90 9.41
C SER A 108 13.15 0.11 9.92
N ARG A 109 13.70 0.51 11.08
CA ARG A 109 14.94 -0.07 11.63
C ARG A 109 14.75 -0.56 13.06
N GLY A 110 15.68 -1.41 13.50
CA GLY A 110 15.73 -1.95 14.85
C GLY A 110 14.94 -3.25 15.06
N PRO A 111 14.92 -3.78 16.30
CA PRO A 111 14.33 -5.08 16.62
C PRO A 111 12.80 -5.12 16.47
N LYS A 112 12.14 -3.96 16.55
CA LYS A 112 10.68 -3.81 16.36
C LYS A 112 10.33 -3.31 14.95
N ARG A 113 11.18 -3.54 13.95
CA ARG A 113 10.91 -3.10 12.56
C ARG A 113 9.63 -3.73 12.03
N ALA A 114 8.86 -2.96 11.29
CA ALA A 114 7.72 -3.46 10.54
C ALA A 114 8.21 -4.28 9.35
N LEU A 115 7.42 -5.28 8.95
CA LEU A 115 7.67 -6.03 7.72
C LEU A 115 7.63 -5.05 6.53
N GLY A 116 8.68 -5.09 5.70
CA GLY A 116 8.71 -4.35 4.44
C GLY A 116 7.65 -4.89 3.50
N TRP A 117 6.88 -4.00 2.90
CA TRP A 117 5.86 -4.35 1.93
C TRP A 117 5.81 -3.26 0.87
N VAL A 118 5.54 -3.65 -0.37
CA VAL A 118 5.43 -2.76 -1.52
C VAL A 118 4.27 -3.28 -2.36
N PRO A 119 3.26 -2.45 -2.68
CA PRO A 119 2.20 -2.88 -3.58
C PRO A 119 2.77 -3.06 -4.98
N PHE A 120 2.59 -4.26 -5.54
CA PHE A 120 2.94 -4.53 -6.92
C PHE A 120 1.91 -3.89 -7.84
N THR A 121 2.39 -3.07 -8.76
CA THR A 121 1.57 -2.44 -9.80
C THR A 121 2.14 -2.85 -11.15
N ASN A 122 1.41 -2.63 -12.24
CA ASN A 122 1.87 -2.94 -13.59
C ASN A 122 3.01 -2.01 -14.09
N GLN A 123 3.70 -1.32 -13.19
CA GLN A 123 4.81 -0.43 -13.52
C GLN A 123 6.13 -1.08 -13.12
N ASP A 124 7.12 -0.94 -14.00
CA ASP A 124 8.49 -1.33 -13.71
C ASP A 124 9.07 -0.42 -12.59
N ILE A 125 9.70 -1.05 -11.59
CA ILE A 125 10.35 -0.40 -10.44
C ILE A 125 11.86 -0.45 -10.59
#